data_AF-A0A958Y9I9-F1
#
_entry.id   AF-A0A958Y9I9-F1
#
_cell.length_a   1.000
_cell.length_b   1.000
_cell.length_c   1.000
_cell.angle_alpha   90.00
_cell.angle_beta   90.00
_cell.angle_gamma   90.00
#
_symmetry.space_group_name_H-M   'P 1'
#
loop_
_entity.id
_entity.type
_entity.pdbx_description
1 polymer ?
#
loop_
_entity_poly.entity_id
_entity_poly.type
_entity_poly.pdbx_seq_one_letter_code
_entity_poly.pdbx_strand_id
1 'polypeptide(L)'
;VIDEETQKELEELNNELDSSSDDPTTDEFKNYFSESFYEVEITFPRKIKSSSVETSEISNDSKTISYKADWMEYLKDPRVLDVNVEFVDE
;
A
#
# COMPACT_ATOMS: atom_id res chain seq x y z
N VAL A 1 -7.05 -3.13 11.23
CA VAL A 1 -7.86 -1.89 11.32
C VAL A 1 -6.92 -0.80 11.76
N ILE A 2 -6.73 0.19 10.90
CA ILE A 2 -5.93 1.39 11.18
C ILE A 2 -6.68 2.19 12.24
N ASP A 3 -6.00 2.66 13.27
CA ASP A 3 -6.63 3.44 14.33
C ASP A 3 -7.04 4.84 13.85
N GLU A 4 -7.96 5.46 14.60
CA GLU A 4 -8.55 6.76 14.26
C GLU A 4 -7.52 7.90 14.23
N GLU A 5 -6.44 7.78 15.01
CA GLU A 5 -5.36 8.78 15.05
C GLU A 5 -4.55 8.74 13.74
N THR A 6 -4.14 7.54 13.32
CA THR A 6 -3.43 7.35 12.04
C THR A 6 -4.31 7.75 10.84
N GLN A 7 -5.60 7.46 10.87
CA GLN A 7 -6.52 7.89 9.81
C GLN A 7 -6.60 9.42 9.70
N LYS A 8 -6.67 10.10 10.85
CA LYS A 8 -6.71 11.55 10.91
C LYS A 8 -5.41 12.18 10.40
N GLU A 9 -4.25 11.63 10.77
CA GLU A 9 -2.95 12.10 10.28
C GLU A 9 -2.83 11.97 8.75
N LEU A 10 -3.26 10.84 8.19
CA LEU A 10 -3.26 10.62 6.74
C LEU A 10 -4.22 11.57 6.02
N GLU A 11 -5.40 11.83 6.60
CA GLU A 11 -6.38 12.76 6.04
C GLU A 11 -5.87 14.21 6.07
N GLU A 12 -5.21 14.63 7.15
CA GLU A 12 -4.57 15.94 7.25
C GLU A 12 -3.44 16.10 6.21
N LEU A 13 -2.57 15.10 6.08
CA LEU A 13 -1.51 15.05 5.06
C LEU A 13 -2.07 15.11 3.63
N ASN A 14 -3.10 14.31 3.33
CA ASN A 14 -3.70 14.30 2.00
C ASN A 14 -4.39 15.63 1.67
N ASN A 15 -5.07 16.24 2.65
CA ASN A 15 -5.68 17.55 2.48
C ASN A 15 -4.63 18.65 2.29
N GLU A 16 -3.50 18.62 3.00
CA GLU A 16 -2.40 19.56 2.81
C GLU A 16 -1.83 19.45 1.39
N LEU A 17 -1.60 18.23 0.90
CA LEU A 17 -1.17 17.96 -0.47
C LEU A 17 -2.16 18.52 -1.50
N ASP A 18 -3.47 18.34 -1.33
CA ASP A 18 -4.47 18.77 -2.31
C ASP A 18 -4.79 20.25 -2.26
N SER A 19 -4.82 20.85 -1.06
CA SER A 19 -5.14 22.28 -0.90
C SER A 19 -3.99 23.22 -1.28
N SER A 20 -2.75 22.72 -1.29
CA SER A 20 -1.57 23.46 -1.75
C SER A 20 -1.24 23.24 -3.24
N SER A 21 -2.18 22.69 -4.03
CA SER A 21 -2.00 22.40 -5.46
C SER A 21 -1.82 23.62 -6.38
N ASP A 22 -1.98 24.84 -5.86
CA ASP A 22 -1.61 26.08 -6.57
C ASP A 22 -0.18 26.57 -6.21
N ASP A 23 0.53 25.87 -5.32
CA ASP A 23 1.92 26.14 -4.96
C ASP A 23 2.86 25.28 -5.82
N PRO A 24 3.74 25.89 -6.64
CA PRO A 24 4.68 25.15 -7.49
C PRO A 24 5.62 24.23 -6.70
N THR A 25 5.84 24.49 -5.41
CA THR A 25 6.66 23.62 -4.55
C THR A 25 5.95 22.32 -4.18
N THR A 26 4.62 22.34 -4.06
CA THR A 26 3.80 21.14 -3.82
C THR A 26 3.74 20.27 -5.08
N ASP A 27 3.65 20.87 -6.26
CA ASP A 27 3.66 20.12 -7.51
C ASP A 27 5.01 19.41 -7.76
N GLU A 28 6.12 20.08 -7.46
CA GLU A 28 7.45 19.44 -7.47
C GLU A 28 7.52 18.29 -6.47
N PHE A 29 6.98 18.46 -5.26
CA PHE A 29 6.91 17.40 -4.25
C PHE A 29 6.08 16.21 -4.73
N LYS A 30 4.86 16.43 -5.25
CA LYS A 30 4.01 15.36 -5.79
C LYS A 30 4.68 14.60 -6.93
N ASN A 31 5.32 15.31 -7.86
CA ASN A 31 6.04 14.68 -8.97
C ASN A 31 7.28 13.92 -8.51
N TYR A 32 7.97 14.39 -7.47
CA TYR A 32 9.10 13.68 -6.89
C TYR A 32 8.66 12.37 -6.22
N PHE A 33 7.54 12.39 -5.50
CA PHE A 33 7.02 11.21 -4.80
C PHE A 33 6.07 10.34 -5.62
N SER A 34 5.66 10.74 -6.83
CA SER A 34 4.78 9.94 -7.69
C SER A 34 5.40 8.63 -8.18
N GLU A 35 6.73 8.50 -8.09
CA GLU A 35 7.43 7.24 -8.39
C GLU A 35 7.72 6.40 -7.13
N SER A 36 7.32 6.89 -5.95
CA SER A 36 7.52 6.19 -4.68
C SER A 36 6.46 5.12 -4.45
N PHE A 37 6.90 3.96 -3.98
CA PHE A 37 6.02 2.81 -3.68
C PHE A 37 6.46 2.14 -2.38
N TYR A 38 5.51 1.52 -1.70
CA TYR A 38 5.79 0.55 -0.65
C TYR A 38 6.05 -0.82 -1.28
N GLU A 39 7.16 -1.44 -0.89
CA GLU A 39 7.41 -2.85 -1.16
C GLU A 39 6.90 -3.66 0.04
N VAL A 40 5.84 -4.43 -0.19
CA VAL A 40 5.23 -5.28 0.82
C VAL A 40 5.69 -6.69 0.61
N GLU A 41 6.38 -7.26 1.60
CA GLU A 41 6.79 -8.66 1.64
C GLU A 41 6.23 -9.31 2.91
N ILE A 42 5.37 -10.33 2.75
CA ILE A 42 4.75 -11.04 3.86
C ILE A 42 5.00 -12.52 3.70
N THR A 43 5.64 -13.14 4.71
CA THR A 43 5.90 -14.58 4.74
C THR A 43 4.97 -15.27 5.72
N PHE A 44 4.24 -16.27 5.24
CA PHE A 44 3.29 -17.06 6.02
C PHE A 44 3.87 -18.41 6.43
N PRO A 45 3.42 -18.98 7.58
CA PRO A 45 3.86 -20.31 8.00
C PRO A 45 3.31 -21.44 7.09
N ARG A 46 2.19 -21.19 6.39
CA ARG A 46 1.49 -22.12 5.50
C ARG A 46 1.62 -21.70 4.05
N LYS A 47 1.43 -22.66 3.14
CA LYS A 47 1.43 -22.39 1.70
C LYS A 47 0.21 -21.58 1.30
N ILE A 48 0.44 -20.52 0.56
CA ILE A 48 -0.56 -19.65 -0.05
C ILE A 48 -1.20 -20.37 -1.24
N LYS A 49 -2.53 -20.34 -1.28
CA LYS A 49 -3.34 -20.84 -2.40
C LYS A 49 -3.71 -19.70 -3.34
N SER A 50 -4.12 -18.57 -2.77
CA SER A 50 -4.56 -17.38 -3.51
C SER A 50 -4.38 -16.12 -2.66
N SER A 51 -4.39 -14.96 -3.32
CA SER A 51 -4.30 -13.64 -2.71
C SER A 51 -5.31 -12.70 -3.37
N SER A 52 -5.81 -11.71 -2.63
CA SER A 52 -6.66 -10.64 -3.17
C SER A 52 -5.91 -9.61 -4.02
N VAL A 53 -4.57 -9.62 -4.00
CA VAL A 53 -3.74 -8.65 -4.75
C VAL A 53 -3.29 -9.28 -6.07
N GLU A 54 -3.85 -8.82 -7.19
CA GLU A 54 -3.59 -9.41 -8.51
C GLU A 54 -2.15 -9.22 -8.99
N THR A 55 -1.51 -8.12 -8.60
CA THR A 55 -0.12 -7.79 -8.97
C THR A 55 0.92 -8.48 -8.09
N SER A 56 0.48 -9.37 -7.20
CA SER A 56 1.38 -10.01 -6.25
C SER A 56 2.13 -11.20 -6.83
N GLU A 57 3.40 -11.30 -6.45
CA GLU A 57 4.25 -12.44 -6.74
C GLU A 57 4.29 -13.39 -5.55
N ILE A 58 4.18 -14.69 -5.83
CA ILE A 58 4.28 -15.74 -4.81
C ILE A 58 5.65 -16.41 -4.95
N SER A 59 6.38 -16.56 -3.84
CA SER A 59 7.69 -17.20 -3.80
C SER A 59 7.65 -18.67 -4.24
N ASN A 60 8.82 -19.22 -4.59
CA ASN A 60 8.96 -20.61 -5.04
C ASN A 60 8.50 -21.66 -4.01
N ASP A 61 8.61 -21.37 -2.71
CA ASP A 61 8.12 -22.24 -1.64
C ASP A 61 6.62 -22.03 -1.34
N SER A 62 6.00 -21.10 -2.07
CA SER A 62 4.61 -20.68 -1.99
C SER A 62 4.21 -20.11 -0.63
N LYS A 63 5.14 -19.50 0.10
CA LYS A 63 4.88 -18.98 1.46
C LYS A 63 4.97 -17.47 1.57
N THR A 64 5.65 -16.81 0.65
CA THR A 64 5.85 -15.37 0.66
C THR A 64 5.06 -14.74 -0.47
N ILE A 65 4.36 -13.67 -0.15
CA ILE A 65 3.74 -12.77 -1.12
C ILE A 65 4.51 -11.46 -1.15
N SER A 66 4.79 -10.98 -2.35
CA SER A 66 5.47 -9.71 -2.57
C SER A 66 4.72 -8.87 -3.58
N TYR A 67 4.49 -7.59 -3.28
CA TYR A 67 3.89 -6.66 -4.22
C TYR A 67 4.30 -5.21 -3.93
N LYS A 68 4.07 -4.34 -4.92
CA LYS A 68 4.28 -2.90 -4.80
C LYS A 68 2.95 -2.19 -4.71
N ALA A 69 2.83 -1.26 -3.77
CA ALA A 69 1.69 -0.37 -3.65
C ALA A 69 2.15 1.08 -3.83
N ASP A 70 1.43 1.84 -4.64
CA ASP A 70 1.73 3.24 -4.90
C ASP A 70 1.57 4.06 -3.61
N TRP A 71 2.56 4.91 -3.32
CA TRP A 71 2.55 5.72 -2.10
C TRP A 71 1.44 6.78 -2.12
N MET A 72 1.17 7.38 -3.28
CA MET A 72 0.10 8.37 -3.44
C MET A 72 -1.28 7.73 -3.32
N GLU A 73 -1.46 6.49 -3.79
CA GLU A 73 -2.69 5.72 -3.57
C GLU A 73 -2.88 5.38 -2.10
N TYR A 74 -1.81 5.02 -1.38
CA TYR A 74 -1.86 4.75 0.05
C TYR A 74 -2.32 5.95 0.88
N LEU A 75 -1.85 7.16 0.56
CA LEU A 75 -2.30 8.37 1.26
C LEU A 75 -3.80 8.63 1.12
N LYS A 76 -4.39 8.24 -0.02
CA LYS A 76 -5.83 8.40 -0.30
C LYS A 76 -6.66 7.29 0.33
N ASP A 77 -6.19 6.06 0.22
CA ASP A 77 -6.82 4.89 0.80
C ASP A 77 -5.77 3.92 1.34
N PRO A 78 -5.48 3.96 2.65
CA PRO A 78 -4.45 3.10 3.22
C PRO A 78 -4.79 1.60 3.19
N ARG A 79 -6.05 1.25 2.88
CA ARG A 79 -6.48 -0.15 2.68
C ARG A 79 -5.90 -0.77 1.40
N VAL A 80 -5.23 -0.01 0.55
CA VAL A 80 -4.49 -0.57 -0.60
C VAL A 80 -3.42 -1.57 -0.20
N LEU A 81 -2.98 -1.55 1.08
CA LEU A 81 -2.03 -2.52 1.64
C LEU A 81 -2.72 -3.76 2.27
N ASP A 82 -4.06 -3.80 2.32
CA ASP A 82 -4.77 -4.94 2.91
C ASP A 82 -4.69 -6.15 1.98
N VAL A 83 -4.15 -7.25 2.50
CA VAL A 83 -4.02 -8.52 1.77
C VAL A 83 -4.89 -9.57 2.42
N ASN A 84 -5.85 -10.10 1.66
CA ASN A 84 -6.56 -11.32 2.03
C ASN A 84 -5.87 -12.51 1.36
N VAL A 85 -5.58 -13.54 2.15
CA VAL A 85 -4.82 -14.70 1.70
C VAL A 85 -5.59 -15.96 2.05
N GLU A 86 -5.80 -16.85 1.08
CA GLU A 86 -6.27 -18.20 1.34
C GLU A 86 -5.09 -19.15 1.39
N PHE A 87 -5.10 -20.07 2.36
CA PHE A 87 -4.09 -21.11 2.47
C PHE A 87 -4.57 -22.40 1.80
N VAL A 88 -3.62 -23.24 1.40
CA VAL A 88 -3.93 -24.58 0.91
C VAL A 88 -4.52 -25.39 2.07
N ASP A 89 -5.72 -25.95 1.85
CA ASP A 89 -6.34 -26.90 2.78
C ASP A 89 -5.48 -28.18 2.85
N GLU A 90 -5.23 -28.67 4.07
CA GLU A 90 -4.43 -29.89 4.32
C GLU A 90 -5.18 -31.18 3.92
#